data_AF-A0AAD7JQW6-F1
#
_entry.id   AF-A0AAD7JQW6-F1
#
_cell.length_a   1.000
_cell.length_b   1.000
_cell.length_c   1.000
_cell.angle_alpha   90.00
_cell.angle_beta   90.00
_cell.angle_gamma   90.00
#
_symmetry.space_group_name_H-M   'P 1'
#
loop_
_entity.id
_entity.type
_entity.pdbx_description
1 polymer ?
#
loop_
_entity_poly.entity_id
_entity_poly.type
_entity_poly.pdbx_seq_one_letter_code
_entity_poly.pdbx_strand_id
1 'polypeptide(L)'
;MATSYGRLQGGLVAEDHRRRQWKSNEWVEPWFALLKFASLCLPAANYVYTHVAACTHTSVKAVAGAGGKIITANAATFPAVVGNGAAMAVGLLEPCGMNTPHTHPRATEIQFSVNGTIRTGMITENGARFIMTEIGPGGMTIFPQGSVHFQLNEGCEPAMFVSGFNSEDPGALQIAQRFLGLSPDIVAATLGDIGVEEVLGLDSIIPDSVSLGTDECLKRCNLPRTKQPTTQRQPRVSGNAFPSGVATSVLPLASKF
;
A
#
# COMPACT_ATOMS: atom_id res chain seq x y z
N MET A 1 61.02 18.03 -50.26
CA MET A 1 60.81 19.49 -50.07
C MET A 1 60.37 19.65 -48.63
N ALA A 2 61.28 19.86 -47.66
CA ALA A 2 61.84 21.17 -47.23
C ALA A 2 60.69 22.15 -46.87
N THR A 3 60.57 22.74 -45.68
CA THR A 3 61.57 23.07 -44.64
C THR A 3 60.85 23.47 -43.33
N SER A 4 61.61 23.47 -42.24
CA SER A 4 61.26 23.71 -40.83
C SER A 4 61.43 25.18 -40.35
N TYR A 5 61.15 25.38 -39.05
CA TYR A 5 61.48 26.49 -38.12
C TYR A 5 60.37 27.55 -37.89
N GLY A 6 60.06 28.02 -36.67
CA GLY A 6 60.73 27.91 -35.37
C GLY A 6 59.88 28.52 -34.23
N ARG A 7 60.38 28.35 -33.01
CA ARG A 7 59.76 28.62 -31.70
C ARG A 7 60.52 29.75 -30.99
N LEU A 8 59.83 30.73 -30.38
CA LEU A 8 60.28 31.61 -29.27
C LEU A 8 58.99 32.10 -28.54
N GLN A 9 58.66 31.74 -27.29
CA GLN A 9 59.18 32.13 -25.95
C GLN A 9 58.97 33.60 -25.53
N GLY A 10 58.37 33.76 -24.34
CA GLY A 10 58.22 34.98 -23.53
C GLY A 10 56.74 35.20 -23.16
N GLY A 11 56.28 35.35 -21.93
CA GLY A 11 56.91 35.55 -20.62
C GLY A 11 55.84 36.18 -19.72
N LEU A 12 55.71 35.69 -18.49
CA LEU A 12 54.72 36.04 -17.47
C LEU A 12 54.79 37.49 -17.00
N VAL A 13 53.63 38.11 -16.71
CA VAL A 13 53.47 39.03 -15.57
C VAL A 13 52.14 38.70 -14.88
N ALA A 14 52.25 38.27 -13.62
CA ALA A 14 51.16 38.04 -12.70
C ALA A 14 50.89 39.34 -11.92
N GLU A 15 49.62 39.69 -11.72
CA GLU A 15 49.24 40.79 -10.83
C GLU A 15 48.59 40.23 -9.56
N ASP A 16 49.30 40.47 -8.47
CA ASP A 16 49.09 40.01 -7.11
C ASP A 16 48.10 40.92 -6.39
N HIS A 17 46.97 40.36 -5.96
CA HIS A 17 46.13 40.99 -4.95
C HIS A 17 46.04 40.07 -3.74
N ARG A 18 47.04 40.18 -2.86
CA ARG A 18 46.93 39.71 -1.48
C ARG A 18 47.26 40.81 -0.47
N ARG A 19 46.39 40.84 0.55
CA ARG A 19 46.60 41.27 1.94
C ARG A 19 46.49 42.76 2.27
N ARG A 20 45.33 43.12 2.87
CA ARG A 20 45.35 43.87 4.13
C ARG A 20 45.28 42.87 5.27
N GLN A 21 46.33 42.87 6.10
CA GLN A 21 46.37 42.18 7.38
C GLN A 21 45.60 43.00 8.41
N TRP A 22 44.81 42.34 9.24
CA TRP A 22 44.57 42.78 10.61
C TRP A 22 44.96 41.62 11.52
N LYS A 23 45.88 41.88 12.45
CA LYS A 23 46.50 40.89 13.33
C LYS A 23 45.73 40.77 14.65
N SER A 24 45.47 39.52 14.99
CA SER A 24 45.61 38.85 16.30
C SER A 24 44.79 39.31 17.53
N ASN A 25 44.01 38.34 17.99
CA ASN A 25 43.79 37.88 19.37
C ASN A 25 42.89 38.72 20.27
N GLU A 26 41.72 38.17 20.62
CA GLU A 26 41.44 37.61 21.96
C GLU A 26 40.06 36.89 21.98
N TRP A 27 40.13 35.57 22.14
CA TRP A 27 39.22 34.62 22.83
C TRP A 27 37.73 34.97 23.05
N VAL A 28 36.81 34.25 22.38
CA VAL A 28 35.97 33.17 22.99
C VAL A 28 35.43 32.23 21.87
N GLU A 29 35.88 30.97 21.85
CA GLU A 29 35.28 29.82 21.13
C GLU A 29 34.58 28.92 22.20
N PRO A 30 33.77 27.88 21.89
CA PRO A 30 33.07 27.50 20.66
C PRO A 30 31.59 27.04 20.91
N TRP A 31 30.70 27.14 19.92
CA TRP A 31 29.43 26.36 19.89
C TRP A 31 29.26 25.53 18.60
N PHE A 32 30.37 25.03 18.04
CA PHE A 32 30.33 23.97 17.04
C PHE A 32 31.14 22.75 17.50
N ALA A 33 30.43 21.79 18.10
CA ALA A 33 30.74 20.36 18.08
C ALA A 33 29.40 19.62 18.23
N LEU A 34 28.86 19.10 17.12
CA LEU A 34 28.82 17.67 16.85
C LEU A 34 28.15 16.86 17.96
N LEU A 35 26.85 16.57 17.80
CA LEU A 35 26.27 15.23 17.74
C LEU A 35 24.75 15.30 17.89
N LYS A 36 24.06 14.62 16.95
CA LYS A 36 22.65 14.24 17.01
C LYS A 36 21.62 15.39 17.02
N PHE A 37 21.41 15.99 15.86
CA PHE A 37 20.04 16.34 15.48
C PHE A 37 19.60 15.33 14.43
N ALA A 38 18.59 14.56 14.81
CA ALA A 38 17.97 13.50 14.04
C ALA A 38 17.68 13.97 12.61
N SER A 39 17.94 13.06 11.67
CA SER A 39 17.57 13.17 10.26
C SER A 39 16.19 13.83 10.13
N LEU A 40 16.15 15.01 9.51
CA LEU A 40 14.90 15.71 9.22
C LEU A 40 14.01 14.79 8.36
N CYS A 41 12.94 14.23 8.95
CA CYS A 41 11.75 13.85 8.18
C CYS A 41 11.16 15.17 7.66
N LEU A 42 11.54 15.62 6.45
CA LEU A 42 10.96 16.83 5.86
C LEU A 42 9.48 16.55 5.53
N PRO A 43 8.51 17.25 6.16
CA PRO A 43 7.09 17.05 5.93
C PRO A 43 6.67 17.79 4.66
N ALA A 44 6.04 17.13 3.67
CA ALA A 44 5.33 17.67 2.48
C ALA A 44 6.02 18.73 1.57
N ALA A 45 6.85 19.62 2.09
CA ALA A 45 7.52 20.74 1.43
C ALA A 45 8.51 20.33 0.33
N ASN A 46 8.93 19.06 0.28
CA ASN A 46 9.92 18.58 -0.70
C ASN A 46 9.40 17.49 -1.64
N TYR A 47 8.08 17.30 -1.75
CA TYR A 47 7.51 16.26 -2.63
C TYR A 47 8.03 14.84 -2.32
N VAL A 48 8.35 14.54 -1.06
CA VAL A 48 8.77 13.22 -0.60
C VAL A 48 7.68 12.60 0.26
N TYR A 49 7.31 11.35 -0.04
CA TYR A 49 6.40 10.55 0.75
C TYR A 49 7.09 9.27 1.23
N THR A 50 7.03 8.99 2.54
CA THR A 50 7.70 7.84 3.11
C THR A 50 6.70 6.79 3.57
N HIS A 51 6.63 5.67 2.84
CA HIS A 51 5.72 4.57 3.15
C HIS A 51 6.17 3.72 4.35
N VAL A 52 7.47 3.72 4.69
CA VAL A 52 8.07 2.72 5.62
C VAL A 52 8.79 3.36 6.83
N ALA A 53 8.66 4.68 7.07
CA ALA A 53 9.35 5.34 8.19
C ALA A 53 8.46 5.61 9.40
N ALA A 54 9.05 5.45 10.59
CA ALA A 54 8.50 5.74 11.91
C ALA A 54 8.43 7.26 12.23
N CYS A 55 8.03 8.12 11.27
CA CYS A 55 7.87 9.54 11.58
C CYS A 55 6.55 9.73 12.36
N THR A 56 6.65 10.02 13.66
CA THR A 56 5.55 10.15 14.63
C THR A 56 4.63 11.35 14.43
N HIS A 57 4.82 12.16 13.37
CA HIS A 57 4.15 13.46 13.19
C HIS A 57 3.28 13.60 11.93
N THR A 58 3.32 12.62 11.02
CA THR A 58 2.29 12.47 9.99
C THR A 58 1.78 11.05 10.10
N SER A 59 0.53 10.90 10.54
CA SER A 59 -0.13 9.60 10.52
C SER A 59 -0.26 9.16 9.07
N VAL A 60 0.68 8.32 8.64
CA VAL A 60 0.58 7.58 7.40
C VAL A 60 -0.74 6.80 7.49
N LYS A 61 -1.74 7.19 6.69
CA LYS A 61 -3.03 6.51 6.66
C LYS A 61 -2.83 5.13 6.05
N ALA A 62 -2.65 4.15 6.93
CA ALA A 62 -2.59 2.74 6.59
C ALA A 62 -3.98 2.12 6.71
N VAL A 63 -4.34 1.30 5.72
CA VAL A 63 -5.44 0.35 5.85
C VAL A 63 -4.84 -0.93 6.42
N ALA A 64 -5.26 -1.31 7.63
CA ALA A 64 -4.69 -2.44 8.36
C ALA A 64 -5.74 -3.50 8.68
N GLY A 65 -5.28 -4.73 8.87
CA GLY A 65 -6.07 -5.85 9.37
C GLY A 65 -5.16 -6.91 9.99
N ALA A 66 -5.71 -8.08 10.29
CA ALA A 66 -4.96 -9.15 10.97
C ALA A 66 -3.79 -9.70 10.14
N GLY A 67 -3.82 -9.58 8.81
CA GLY A 67 -2.79 -10.09 7.91
C GLY A 67 -1.72 -9.07 7.51
N GLY A 68 -1.75 -7.85 8.08
CA GLY A 68 -0.78 -6.80 7.76
C GLY A 68 -1.45 -5.46 7.42
N LYS A 69 -0.82 -4.68 6.53
CA LYS A 69 -1.27 -3.33 6.19
C LYS A 69 -0.88 -2.89 4.79
N ILE A 70 -1.73 -2.05 4.19
CA ILE A 70 -1.47 -1.32 2.95
C ILE A 70 -1.33 0.16 3.25
N ILE A 71 -0.28 0.77 2.74
CA ILE A 71 0.02 2.19 2.90
C ILE A 71 -0.07 2.84 1.52
N THR A 72 -0.87 3.90 1.39
CA THR A 72 -1.13 4.53 0.08
C THR A 72 -0.61 5.96 0.01
N ALA A 73 -0.03 6.30 -1.13
CA ALA A 73 0.31 7.66 -1.57
C ALA A 73 -0.57 8.00 -2.78
N ASN A 74 -1.74 8.58 -2.51
CA ASN A 74 -2.72 9.02 -3.50
C ASN A 74 -3.07 10.50 -3.30
N ALA A 75 -4.00 11.06 -4.07
CA ALA A 75 -4.42 12.46 -3.98
C ALA A 75 -4.78 12.91 -2.55
N ALA A 76 -5.30 12.01 -1.70
CA ALA A 76 -5.69 12.33 -0.33
C ALA A 76 -4.52 12.28 0.68
N THR A 77 -3.52 11.41 0.47
CA THR A 77 -2.41 11.20 1.42
C THR A 77 -1.10 11.83 0.96
N PHE A 78 -0.95 12.08 -0.34
CA PHE A 78 0.18 12.75 -0.97
C PHE A 78 -0.31 13.70 -2.08
N PRO A 79 -0.85 14.88 -1.73
CA PRO A 79 -1.47 15.80 -2.69
C PRO A 79 -0.58 16.24 -3.87
N ALA A 80 0.74 16.07 -3.76
CA ALA A 80 1.70 16.27 -4.83
C ALA A 80 1.40 15.48 -6.13
N VAL A 81 0.64 14.38 -6.04
CA VAL A 81 0.26 13.62 -7.25
C VAL A 81 -0.94 14.19 -8.00
N VAL A 82 -1.68 15.15 -7.43
CA VAL A 82 -2.85 15.75 -8.08
C VAL A 82 -2.45 16.40 -9.40
N GLY A 83 -3.14 16.05 -10.48
CA GLY A 83 -2.85 16.50 -11.84
C GLY A 83 -1.72 15.74 -12.56
N ASN A 84 -1.17 14.67 -11.97
CA ASN A 84 -0.05 13.91 -12.54
C ASN A 84 -0.43 12.47 -12.93
N GLY A 85 -1.66 12.03 -12.64
CA GLY A 85 -2.17 10.73 -13.07
C GLY A 85 -1.44 9.53 -12.46
N ALA A 86 -0.89 9.68 -11.26
CA ALA A 86 -0.07 8.64 -10.63
C ALA A 86 -0.39 8.48 -9.13
N ALA A 87 -0.40 7.24 -8.65
CA ALA A 87 -0.40 6.96 -7.21
C ALA A 87 0.49 5.76 -6.93
N MET A 88 0.80 5.55 -5.65
CA MET A 88 1.53 4.37 -5.19
C MET A 88 0.89 3.75 -3.95
N ALA A 89 1.16 2.47 -3.75
CA ALA A 89 0.91 1.79 -2.49
C ALA A 89 2.08 0.87 -2.12
N VAL A 90 2.28 0.66 -0.83
CA VAL A 90 3.18 -0.36 -0.30
C VAL A 90 2.36 -1.31 0.56
N GLY A 91 2.36 -2.58 0.18
CA GLY A 91 1.75 -3.65 0.94
C GLY A 91 2.78 -4.34 1.82
N LEU A 92 2.46 -4.48 3.11
CA LEU A 92 3.22 -5.23 4.09
C LEU A 92 2.32 -6.36 4.58
N LEU A 93 2.57 -7.58 4.08
CA LEU A 93 1.81 -8.76 4.44
C LEU A 93 2.61 -9.55 5.47
N GLU A 94 1.97 -9.83 6.61
CA GLU A 94 2.50 -10.75 7.62
C GLU A 94 2.56 -12.18 7.04
N PRO A 95 3.23 -13.13 7.71
CA PRO A 95 3.15 -14.54 7.36
C PRO A 95 1.71 -15.00 7.14
N CYS A 96 1.44 -15.64 6.00
CA CYS A 96 0.07 -16.02 5.62
C CYS A 96 -0.93 -14.86 5.54
N GLY A 97 -0.49 -13.61 5.38
CA GLY A 97 -1.35 -12.44 5.23
C GLY A 97 -1.90 -12.31 3.80
N MET A 98 -3.11 -11.76 3.67
CA MET A 98 -3.79 -11.58 2.39
C MET A 98 -4.41 -10.19 2.28
N ASN A 99 -4.11 -9.48 1.20
CA ASN A 99 -4.97 -8.38 0.75
C ASN A 99 -6.15 -9.00 0.00
N THR A 100 -7.34 -8.90 0.58
CA THR A 100 -8.53 -9.64 0.15
C THR A 100 -8.96 -9.26 -1.27
N PRO A 101 -9.76 -10.09 -1.97
CA PRO A 101 -10.24 -9.76 -3.31
C PRO A 101 -10.86 -8.35 -3.40
N HIS A 102 -10.33 -7.54 -4.30
CA HIS A 102 -10.73 -6.16 -4.53
C HIS A 102 -10.54 -5.74 -5.98
N THR A 103 -10.98 -4.52 -6.31
CA THR A 103 -10.78 -3.89 -7.61
C THR A 103 -10.47 -2.41 -7.49
N HIS A 104 -9.74 -1.89 -8.47
CA HIS A 104 -9.45 -0.47 -8.64
C HIS A 104 -10.34 0.10 -9.76
N PRO A 105 -11.44 0.81 -9.42
CA PRO A 105 -12.40 1.27 -10.42
C PRO A 105 -11.84 2.37 -11.33
N ARG A 106 -10.77 3.06 -10.92
CA ARG A 106 -10.22 4.23 -11.62
C ARG A 106 -8.76 4.06 -12.04
N ALA A 107 -8.14 2.90 -11.84
CA ALA A 107 -6.76 2.69 -12.24
C ALA A 107 -6.46 1.24 -12.59
N THR A 108 -5.53 1.06 -13.51
CA THR A 108 -4.72 -0.14 -13.63
C THR A 108 -3.63 -0.09 -12.56
N GLU A 109 -3.37 -1.23 -11.94
CA GLU A 109 -2.29 -1.44 -10.99
C GLU A 109 -1.14 -2.21 -11.64
N ILE A 110 0.09 -1.78 -11.36
CA ILE A 110 1.29 -2.58 -11.61
C ILE A 110 1.96 -2.87 -10.28
N GLN A 111 2.15 -4.14 -9.95
CA GLN A 111 2.69 -4.58 -8.68
C GLN A 111 4.07 -5.19 -8.86
N PHE A 112 5.01 -4.81 -8.01
CA PHE A 112 6.37 -5.33 -7.91
C PHE A 112 6.59 -5.98 -6.54
N SER A 113 7.12 -7.21 -6.52
CA SER A 113 7.47 -7.90 -5.27
C SER A 113 8.87 -7.52 -4.82
N VAL A 114 8.99 -6.97 -3.61
CA VAL A 114 10.28 -6.53 -3.04
C VAL A 114 10.97 -7.69 -2.34
N ASN A 115 10.24 -8.38 -1.47
CA ASN A 115 10.71 -9.57 -0.77
C ASN A 115 9.56 -10.58 -0.58
N GLY A 116 9.93 -11.83 -0.32
CA GLY A 116 8.97 -12.93 -0.30
C GLY A 116 8.39 -13.26 -1.68
N THR A 117 7.60 -14.32 -1.72
CA THR A 117 6.82 -14.72 -2.90
C THR A 117 5.36 -14.41 -2.63
N ILE A 118 4.76 -13.56 -3.46
CA ILE A 118 3.34 -13.23 -3.37
C ILE A 118 2.58 -14.05 -4.41
N ARG A 119 1.65 -14.89 -3.97
CA ARG A 119 0.66 -15.49 -4.86
C ARG A 119 -0.42 -14.46 -5.14
N THR A 120 -0.76 -14.28 -6.40
CA THR A 120 -1.80 -13.35 -6.85
C THR A 120 -2.79 -14.08 -7.74
N GLY A 121 -4.02 -13.60 -7.74
CA GLY A 121 -5.05 -14.07 -8.65
C GLY A 121 -5.84 -12.89 -9.20
N MET A 122 -6.32 -13.00 -10.44
CA MET A 122 -7.18 -12.00 -11.04
C MET A 122 -8.19 -12.57 -12.04
N ILE A 123 -9.30 -11.86 -12.18
CA ILE A 123 -10.28 -11.99 -13.25
C ILE A 123 -10.70 -10.60 -13.73
N THR A 124 -10.69 -10.39 -15.04
CA THR A 124 -10.94 -9.06 -15.62
C THR A 124 -12.43 -8.78 -15.81
N GLU A 125 -13.18 -9.77 -16.29
CA GLU A 125 -14.60 -9.63 -16.64
C GLU A 125 -15.27 -11.00 -16.81
N ASN A 126 -16.59 -11.00 -17.06
CA ASN A 126 -17.36 -12.21 -17.30
C ASN A 126 -16.83 -12.98 -18.53
N GLY A 127 -16.64 -14.29 -18.38
CA GLY A 127 -16.14 -15.15 -19.44
C GLY A 127 -14.62 -15.10 -19.65
N ALA A 128 -13.91 -14.18 -19.00
CA ALA A 128 -12.46 -14.19 -18.98
C ALA A 128 -11.92 -15.36 -18.16
N ARG A 129 -10.72 -15.86 -18.53
CA ARG A 129 -10.05 -16.89 -17.74
C ARG A 129 -9.60 -16.32 -16.39
N PHE A 130 -9.67 -17.14 -15.35
CA PHE A 130 -9.00 -16.84 -14.11
C PHE A 130 -7.49 -17.00 -14.27
N ILE A 131 -6.72 -16.02 -13.79
CA ILE A 131 -5.26 -16.01 -13.86
C ILE A 131 -4.72 -16.10 -12.45
N MET A 132 -3.93 -17.14 -12.18
CA MET A 132 -3.16 -17.30 -10.94
C MET A 132 -1.67 -17.22 -11.28
N THR A 133 -0.91 -16.48 -10.49
CA THR A 133 0.54 -16.39 -10.65
C THR A 133 1.23 -16.18 -9.31
N GLU A 134 2.48 -16.60 -9.23
CA GLU A 134 3.38 -16.29 -8.12
C GLU A 134 4.42 -15.29 -8.61
N ILE A 135 4.67 -14.26 -7.80
CA ILE A 135 5.70 -13.26 -8.06
C ILE A 135 6.71 -13.28 -6.92
N GLY A 136 7.88 -13.85 -7.21
CA GLY A 136 9.04 -13.81 -6.32
C GLY A 136 9.71 -12.42 -6.29
N PRO A 137 10.72 -12.23 -5.42
CA PRO A 137 11.43 -10.96 -5.31
C PRO A 137 12.01 -10.49 -6.65
N GLY A 138 11.82 -9.22 -6.99
CA GLY A 138 12.22 -8.66 -8.28
C GLY A 138 11.23 -8.90 -9.42
N GLY A 139 10.20 -9.72 -9.21
CA GLY A 139 9.14 -9.97 -10.18
C GLY A 139 8.04 -8.90 -10.13
N MET A 140 7.28 -8.81 -11.22
CA MET A 140 6.13 -7.90 -11.32
C MET A 140 4.94 -8.54 -12.01
N THR A 141 3.75 -8.02 -11.74
CA THR A 141 2.50 -8.37 -12.42
C THR A 141 1.66 -7.10 -12.64
N ILE A 142 0.58 -7.24 -13.40
CA ILE A 142 -0.37 -6.17 -13.73
C ILE A 142 -1.78 -6.62 -13.38
N PHE A 143 -2.57 -5.70 -12.81
CA PHE A 143 -4.02 -5.85 -12.63
C PHE A 143 -4.72 -4.75 -13.42
N PRO A 144 -5.37 -5.09 -14.54
CA PRO A 144 -6.11 -4.12 -15.34
C PRO A 144 -7.18 -3.38 -14.51
N GLN A 145 -7.47 -2.14 -14.90
CA GLN A 145 -8.56 -1.37 -14.27
C GLN A 145 -9.86 -2.16 -14.23
N GLY A 146 -10.52 -2.17 -13.08
CA GLY A 146 -11.77 -2.90 -12.88
C GLY A 146 -11.60 -4.40 -12.60
N SER A 147 -10.43 -5.00 -12.84
CA SER A 147 -10.22 -6.43 -12.56
C SER A 147 -10.33 -6.74 -11.07
N VAL A 148 -11.02 -7.84 -10.75
CA VAL A 148 -11.04 -8.38 -9.39
C VAL A 148 -9.75 -9.15 -9.18
N HIS A 149 -8.97 -8.79 -8.17
CA HIS A 149 -7.69 -9.41 -7.88
C HIS A 149 -7.37 -9.44 -6.38
N PHE A 150 -6.35 -10.21 -6.00
CA PHE A 150 -5.88 -10.33 -4.61
C PHE A 150 -4.38 -10.61 -4.55
N GLN A 151 -3.82 -10.40 -3.36
CA GLN A 151 -2.43 -10.75 -3.03
C GLN A 151 -2.40 -11.59 -1.76
N LEU A 152 -1.72 -12.73 -1.81
CA LEU A 152 -1.54 -13.64 -0.69
C LEU A 152 -0.04 -13.89 -0.48
N ASN A 153 0.45 -13.60 0.72
CA ASN A 153 1.74 -14.09 1.17
C ASN A 153 1.58 -15.56 1.60
N GLU A 154 2.12 -16.51 0.85
CA GLU A 154 2.11 -17.93 1.25
C GLU A 154 3.38 -18.33 2.01
N GLY A 155 4.28 -17.38 2.26
CA GLY A 155 5.45 -17.58 3.10
C GLY A 155 5.11 -17.58 4.59
N CYS A 156 6.00 -18.22 5.35
CA CYS A 156 6.01 -18.15 6.82
C CYS A 156 6.78 -16.93 7.35
N GLU A 157 7.30 -16.10 6.45
CA GLU A 157 8.00 -14.85 6.75
C GLU A 157 7.21 -13.67 6.17
N PRO A 158 7.34 -12.45 6.73
CA PRO A 158 6.71 -11.26 6.17
C PRO A 158 7.15 -10.99 4.72
N ALA A 159 6.23 -10.44 3.92
CA ALA A 159 6.46 -10.09 2.53
C ALA A 159 6.00 -8.67 2.21
N MET A 160 6.67 -8.04 1.25
CA MET A 160 6.48 -6.64 0.87
C MET A 160 6.32 -6.54 -0.65
N PHE A 161 5.31 -5.80 -1.08
CA PHE A 161 5.15 -5.40 -2.48
C PHE A 161 4.95 -3.89 -2.60
N VAL A 162 5.26 -3.36 -3.78
CA VAL A 162 5.02 -1.97 -4.16
C VAL A 162 4.12 -1.97 -5.38
N SER A 163 3.09 -1.15 -5.34
CA SER A 163 2.13 -0.99 -6.42
C SER A 163 2.16 0.44 -6.96
N GLY A 164 2.13 0.59 -8.27
CA GLY A 164 1.94 1.85 -8.98
C GLY A 164 0.60 1.86 -9.70
N PHE A 165 -0.02 3.03 -9.77
CA PHE A 165 -1.32 3.22 -10.40
C PHE A 165 -1.26 4.34 -11.43
N ASN A 166 -1.98 4.18 -12.54
CA ASN A 166 -2.12 5.20 -13.58
C ASN A 166 -3.27 6.22 -13.30
N SER A 167 -3.54 6.46 -12.02
CA SER A 167 -4.44 7.50 -11.54
C SER A 167 -3.97 7.95 -10.17
N GLU A 168 -4.04 9.25 -9.91
CA GLU A 168 -3.80 9.85 -8.59
C GLU A 168 -4.87 9.47 -7.55
N ASP A 169 -6.03 9.00 -7.99
CA ASP A 169 -7.07 8.42 -7.13
C ASP A 169 -7.57 7.10 -7.73
N PRO A 170 -6.88 5.97 -7.48
CA PRO A 170 -7.27 4.68 -8.04
C PRO A 170 -8.61 4.17 -7.49
N GLY A 171 -8.98 4.58 -6.27
CA GLY A 171 -10.04 3.96 -5.46
C GLY A 171 -9.73 2.52 -5.10
N ALA A 172 -10.42 1.94 -4.12
CA ALA A 172 -10.35 0.50 -3.86
C ALA A 172 -11.73 0.00 -3.42
N LEU A 173 -12.24 -1.02 -4.09
CA LEU A 173 -13.52 -1.65 -3.79
C LEU A 173 -13.26 -3.09 -3.38
N GLN A 174 -13.39 -3.37 -2.09
CA GLN A 174 -13.23 -4.70 -1.53
C GLN A 174 -14.49 -5.54 -1.78
N ILE A 175 -14.36 -6.67 -2.46
CA ILE A 175 -15.52 -7.37 -3.03
C ILE A 175 -16.48 -7.84 -1.93
N ALA A 176 -15.97 -8.51 -0.88
CA ALA A 176 -16.81 -9.05 0.18
C ALA A 176 -17.55 -7.95 0.96
N GLN A 177 -16.84 -6.93 1.48
CA GLN A 177 -17.48 -5.88 2.29
C GLN A 177 -18.51 -5.06 1.50
N ARG A 178 -18.32 -4.88 0.19
CA ARG A 178 -19.21 -4.04 -0.63
C ARG A 178 -20.37 -4.83 -1.20
N PHE A 179 -20.16 -6.09 -1.59
CA PHE A 179 -21.24 -6.97 -2.04
C PHE A 179 -22.21 -7.28 -0.89
N LEU A 180 -21.70 -7.73 0.26
CA LEU A 180 -22.56 -7.97 1.43
C LEU A 180 -23.06 -6.68 2.09
N GLY A 181 -22.44 -5.55 1.77
CA GLY A 181 -22.88 -4.20 2.13
C GLY A 181 -24.10 -3.68 1.36
N LEU A 182 -24.55 -4.37 0.31
CA LEU A 182 -25.80 -4.06 -0.40
C LEU A 182 -27.02 -4.39 0.47
N SER A 183 -28.21 -4.07 -0.03
CA SER A 183 -29.45 -4.42 0.66
C SER A 183 -29.54 -5.93 0.88
N PRO A 184 -29.78 -6.42 2.11
CA PRO A 184 -29.71 -7.84 2.44
C PRO A 184 -30.65 -8.75 1.63
N ASP A 185 -31.82 -8.25 1.28
CA ASP A 185 -32.79 -8.92 0.40
C ASP A 185 -32.26 -9.10 -1.03
N ILE A 186 -31.61 -8.06 -1.58
CA ILE A 186 -30.94 -8.12 -2.88
C ILE A 186 -29.78 -9.13 -2.85
N VAL A 187 -28.97 -9.12 -1.79
CA VAL A 187 -27.87 -10.08 -1.62
C VAL A 187 -28.42 -11.51 -1.49
N ALA A 188 -29.46 -11.72 -0.68
CA ALA A 188 -30.09 -13.01 -0.51
C ALA A 188 -30.61 -13.55 -1.85
N ALA A 189 -31.35 -12.73 -2.61
CA ALA A 189 -31.82 -13.09 -3.94
C ALA A 189 -30.65 -13.40 -4.89
N THR A 190 -29.57 -12.61 -4.84
CA THR A 190 -28.38 -12.81 -5.69
C THR A 190 -27.67 -14.13 -5.39
N LEU A 191 -27.65 -14.56 -4.12
CA LEU A 191 -27.00 -15.80 -3.69
C LEU A 191 -27.89 -17.05 -3.83
N GLY A 192 -29.03 -16.95 -4.51
CA GLY A 192 -29.96 -18.06 -4.71
C GLY A 192 -30.98 -18.22 -3.58
N ASP A 193 -31.44 -17.09 -3.03
CA ASP A 193 -32.45 -17.00 -1.98
C ASP A 193 -32.06 -17.71 -0.67
N ILE A 194 -30.82 -17.49 -0.21
CA ILE A 194 -30.30 -18.08 1.04
C ILE A 194 -30.95 -17.50 2.32
N GLY A 195 -31.79 -16.45 2.17
CA GLY A 195 -32.42 -15.74 3.27
C GLY A 195 -31.58 -14.59 3.86
N VAL A 196 -32.28 -13.59 4.40
CA VAL A 196 -31.67 -12.37 4.97
C VAL A 196 -30.85 -12.64 6.24
N GLU A 197 -31.27 -13.61 7.05
CA GLU A 197 -30.55 -14.00 8.27
C GLU A 197 -29.17 -14.60 7.98
N GLU A 198 -29.05 -15.38 6.90
CA GLU A 198 -27.78 -15.94 6.47
C GLU A 198 -26.83 -14.84 5.97
N VAL A 199 -27.36 -13.90 5.18
CA VAL A 199 -26.60 -12.71 4.73
C VAL A 199 -26.09 -11.90 5.91
N LEU A 200 -26.92 -11.71 6.95
CA LEU A 200 -26.56 -11.06 8.20
C LEU A 200 -25.42 -11.80 8.93
N GLY A 201 -25.52 -13.12 9.01
CA GLY A 201 -24.49 -13.98 9.58
C GLY A 201 -23.15 -13.80 8.86
N LEU A 202 -23.16 -13.85 7.52
CA LEU A 202 -21.97 -13.65 6.69
C LEU A 202 -21.38 -12.24 6.83
N ASP A 203 -22.21 -11.20 6.77
CA ASP A 203 -21.77 -9.80 6.92
C ASP A 203 -21.13 -9.53 8.29
N SER A 204 -21.54 -10.25 9.33
CA SER A 204 -20.98 -10.10 10.67
C SER A 204 -19.55 -10.61 10.84
N ILE A 205 -19.10 -11.50 9.95
CA ILE A 205 -17.80 -12.18 10.05
C ILE A 205 -16.78 -11.76 8.98
N ILE A 206 -17.15 -10.87 8.04
CA ILE A 206 -16.22 -10.39 7.00
C ILE A 206 -15.05 -9.66 7.65
N PRO A 207 -13.80 -10.11 7.45
CA PRO A 207 -12.64 -9.44 8.02
C PRO A 207 -12.37 -8.10 7.34
N ASP A 208 -11.51 -7.31 7.96
CA ASP A 208 -10.88 -6.16 7.34
C ASP A 208 -10.05 -6.58 6.11
N SER A 209 -9.81 -5.63 5.20
CA SER A 209 -9.27 -5.88 3.85
C SER A 209 -7.86 -6.50 3.79
N VAL A 210 -7.13 -6.49 4.90
CA VAL A 210 -5.88 -7.24 5.03
C VAL A 210 -6.08 -8.35 6.07
N SER A 211 -6.51 -9.52 5.60
CA SER A 211 -6.95 -10.63 6.44
C SER A 211 -5.85 -11.67 6.61
N LEU A 212 -6.04 -12.59 7.56
CA LEU A 212 -5.38 -13.89 7.52
C LEU A 212 -5.76 -14.60 6.21
N GLY A 213 -4.79 -15.28 5.62
CA GLY A 213 -4.87 -16.01 4.36
C GLY A 213 -5.52 -17.39 4.53
N THR A 214 -5.02 -18.39 3.82
CA THR A 214 -5.64 -19.72 3.79
C THR A 214 -5.32 -20.54 5.05
N ASP A 215 -6.21 -21.46 5.40
CA ASP A 215 -5.98 -22.40 6.51
C ASP A 215 -4.79 -23.33 6.25
N GLU A 216 -4.53 -23.66 4.98
CA GLU A 216 -3.33 -24.42 4.57
C GLU A 216 -2.07 -23.67 4.99
N CYS A 217 -1.95 -22.38 4.64
CA CYS A 217 -0.75 -21.61 4.94
C CYS A 217 -0.55 -21.50 6.46
N LEU A 218 -1.62 -21.14 7.18
CA LEU A 218 -1.56 -20.99 8.64
C LEU A 218 -1.11 -22.29 9.31
N LYS A 219 -1.65 -23.45 8.90
CA LYS A 219 -1.22 -24.75 9.41
C LYS A 219 0.23 -25.06 9.07
N ARG A 220 0.64 -24.85 7.82
CA ARG A 220 2.02 -25.08 7.36
C ARG A 220 3.04 -24.21 8.10
N CYS A 221 2.68 -22.98 8.42
CA CYS A 221 3.53 -22.03 9.14
C CYS A 221 3.35 -22.08 10.67
N ASN A 222 2.56 -23.01 11.20
CA ASN A 222 2.27 -23.16 12.63
C ASN A 222 1.71 -21.86 13.27
N LEU A 223 0.82 -21.17 12.55
CA LEU A 223 0.16 -19.94 12.97
C LEU A 223 -1.29 -20.22 13.37
N PRO A 224 -1.76 -19.68 14.51
CA PRO A 224 -3.14 -19.87 14.93
C PRO A 224 -4.09 -19.03 14.07
N ARG A 225 -5.25 -19.60 13.73
CA ARG A 225 -6.37 -18.83 13.19
C ARG A 225 -7.08 -18.11 14.32
N THR A 226 -6.93 -16.79 14.38
CA THR A 226 -7.52 -15.94 15.40
C THR A 226 -8.72 -15.16 14.87
N LYS A 227 -9.55 -14.64 15.78
CA LYS A 227 -10.65 -13.74 15.43
C LYS A 227 -10.08 -12.49 14.77
N GLN A 228 -10.64 -12.11 13.63
CA GLN A 228 -10.19 -10.97 12.84
C GLN A 228 -11.05 -9.74 13.11
N PRO A 229 -10.49 -8.51 12.98
CA PRO A 229 -11.27 -7.29 13.05
C PRO A 229 -12.21 -7.20 11.83
N THR A 230 -13.40 -6.63 12.04
CA THR A 230 -14.49 -6.50 11.05
C THR A 230 -14.97 -5.03 10.97
N THR A 231 -14.03 -4.10 11.07
CA THR A 231 -14.27 -2.66 11.23
C THR A 231 -14.50 -1.92 9.91
N GLN A 232 -14.13 -2.52 8.77
CA GLN A 232 -14.16 -1.91 7.44
C GLN A 232 -15.40 -2.25 6.61
N ARG A 233 -16.45 -2.77 7.26
CA ARG A 233 -17.74 -3.10 6.63
C ARG A 233 -18.43 -1.86 6.07
N GLN A 234 -19.26 -2.04 5.04
CA GLN A 234 -20.06 -0.96 4.50
C GLN A 234 -21.03 -0.44 5.57
N PRO A 235 -21.01 0.87 5.89
CA PRO A 235 -22.00 1.43 6.80
C PRO A 235 -23.43 1.24 6.28
N ARG A 236 -24.34 0.93 7.21
CA ARG A 236 -25.76 0.78 6.93
C ARG A 236 -26.45 2.15 7.01
N VAL A 237 -27.16 2.49 5.96
CA VAL A 237 -28.02 3.67 5.78
C VAL A 237 -29.40 3.19 5.31
N SER A 238 -30.36 4.09 5.13
CA SER A 238 -31.73 3.72 4.73
C SER A 238 -31.81 2.84 3.47
N GLY A 239 -30.91 3.04 2.50
CA GLY A 239 -30.89 2.28 1.23
C GLY A 239 -30.27 0.88 1.29
N ASN A 240 -29.60 0.51 2.39
CA ASN A 240 -29.03 -0.83 2.58
C ASN A 240 -29.25 -1.35 4.02
N ALA A 241 -30.29 -0.82 4.69
CA ALA A 241 -30.68 -1.20 6.04
C ALA A 241 -31.19 -2.65 6.08
N PHE A 242 -31.13 -3.25 7.26
CA PHE A 242 -31.76 -4.55 7.47
C PHE A 242 -33.30 -4.40 7.47
N PRO A 243 -34.05 -5.37 6.91
CA PRO A 243 -35.50 -5.37 6.99
C PRO A 243 -35.99 -5.32 8.44
N SER A 244 -37.09 -4.59 8.66
CA SER A 244 -37.72 -4.49 9.97
C SER A 244 -38.20 -5.86 10.47
N GLY A 245 -37.79 -6.25 11.68
CA GLY A 245 -38.21 -7.50 12.32
C GLY A 245 -37.21 -8.65 12.23
N VAL A 246 -36.12 -8.51 11.46
CA VAL A 246 -35.01 -9.47 11.49
C VAL A 246 -34.09 -9.12 12.66
N ALA A 247 -34.00 -9.98 13.65
CA ALA A 247 -33.16 -9.73 14.82
C ALA A 247 -31.69 -9.67 14.39
N THR A 248 -30.97 -8.60 14.72
CA THR A 248 -29.52 -8.48 14.54
C THR A 248 -28.73 -9.46 15.43
N SER A 249 -29.42 -10.28 16.22
CA SER A 249 -28.87 -11.26 17.15
C SER A 249 -28.73 -12.66 16.57
N VAL A 250 -28.77 -12.84 15.23
CA VAL A 250 -28.46 -14.15 14.64
C VAL A 250 -27.04 -14.52 15.08
N LEU A 251 -26.97 -15.53 15.94
CA LEU A 251 -25.75 -16.14 16.44
C LEU A 251 -24.82 -16.44 15.26
N PRO A 252 -23.51 -16.17 15.37
CA PRO A 252 -22.60 -16.45 14.27
C PRO A 252 -22.70 -17.95 13.92
N LEU A 253 -22.73 -18.26 12.62
CA LEU A 253 -22.62 -19.62 12.06
C LEU A 253 -21.33 -20.37 12.45
N ALA A 254 -20.55 -19.84 13.40
CA ALA A 254 -19.35 -20.46 13.97
C ALA A 254 -19.60 -21.83 14.62
N SER A 255 -20.84 -22.33 14.65
CA SER A 255 -21.19 -23.69 15.07
C SER A 255 -21.47 -24.67 13.91
N LYS A 256 -21.37 -24.24 12.65
CA LYS A 256 -21.69 -25.08 11.47
C LYS A 256 -20.53 -25.35 10.49
N PHE A 257 -19.33 -24.81 10.72
CA PHE A 257 -18.12 -25.13 9.94
C PHE A 257 -16.89 -25.23 10.83
#